data_AF-A0AAV5ZBM7-F1
#
_entry.id   AF-A0AAV5ZBM7-F1
#
_cell.length_a   1.000
_cell.length_b   1.000
_cell.length_c   1.000
_cell.angle_alpha   90.00
_cell.angle_beta   90.00
_cell.angle_gamma   90.00
#
_symmetry.space_group_name_H-M   'P 1'
#
loop_
_entity.id
_entity.type
_entity.pdbx_description
1 polymer ?
#
loop_
_entity_poly.entity_id
_entity_poly.type
_entity_poly.pdbx_seq_one_letter_code
_entity_poly.pdbx_strand_id
1 'polypeptide(L)'
;MAAIETTKNMRLLAQHELNGFGNVGEGMVIQLARDGRRVLWLAHESAPKNLTALDVGDPRKPSVIFQSDLPHADMRSNSLDLAGDLLVVAYQTKAVGMQPAGVEIFDVADPTRPKRVGFFDASGPHSRGTHHLWFVDGQTLHIASGAADFQPRNPKDDQCYRSVDLRNPAKPVEIGRWWLPGTREGDAEPAPV
;
A
#
# COMPACT_ATOMS: atom_id res chain seq x y z
N MET A 1 -6.63 -19.48 -37.70
CA MET A 1 -5.68 -18.39 -37.35
C MET A 1 -4.57 -19.00 -36.51
N ALA A 2 -3.31 -18.90 -36.93
CA ALA A 2 -2.19 -19.31 -36.10
C ALA A 2 -2.10 -18.34 -34.90
N ALA A 3 -1.91 -18.88 -33.70
CA ALA A 3 -1.72 -18.06 -32.50
C ALA A 3 -0.46 -17.19 -32.71
N ILE A 4 -0.59 -15.88 -32.52
CA ILE A 4 0.55 -14.97 -32.52
C ILE A 4 1.41 -15.36 -31.32
N GLU A 5 2.69 -15.62 -31.55
CA GLU A 5 3.66 -15.82 -30.48
C GLU A 5 3.86 -14.49 -29.76
N THR A 6 3.19 -14.29 -28.62
CA THR A 6 3.21 -13.04 -27.85
C THR A 6 4.39 -12.94 -26.88
N THR A 7 5.26 -13.96 -26.84
CA THR A 7 6.39 -14.05 -25.89
C THR A 7 7.69 -14.39 -26.60
N LYS A 8 8.77 -13.66 -26.32
CA LYS A 8 10.13 -13.97 -26.80
C LYS A 8 11.05 -14.21 -25.61
N ASN A 9 11.80 -15.31 -25.61
CA ASN A 9 12.73 -15.71 -24.53
C ASN A 9 12.09 -15.84 -23.13
N MET A 10 10.77 -16.00 -23.05
CA MET A 10 10.03 -16.21 -21.80
C MET A 10 9.15 -17.45 -21.92
N ARG A 11 8.99 -18.17 -20.82
CA ARG A 11 8.05 -19.30 -20.70
C ARG A 11 7.07 -19.00 -19.58
N LEU A 12 5.78 -18.90 -19.92
CA LEU A 12 4.72 -18.82 -18.92
C LEU A 12 4.72 -20.09 -18.07
N LEU A 13 4.83 -19.92 -16.74
CA LEU A 13 4.75 -21.05 -15.79
C LEU A 13 3.32 -21.29 -15.31
N ALA A 14 2.60 -20.21 -15.01
CA ALA A 14 1.21 -20.23 -14.57
C ALA A 14 0.57 -18.84 -14.75
N GLN A 15 -0.75 -18.81 -14.73
CA GLN A 15 -1.58 -17.63 -14.61
C GLN A 15 -2.67 -17.91 -13.57
N HIS A 16 -2.96 -16.93 -12.72
CA HIS A 16 -4.03 -17.03 -11.72
C HIS A 16 -4.88 -15.75 -11.78
N GLU A 17 -6.20 -15.88 -11.83
CA GLU A 17 -7.12 -14.74 -12.01
C GLU A 17 -7.50 -14.03 -10.70
N LEU A 18 -6.85 -14.42 -9.61
CA LEU A 18 -7.07 -13.89 -8.25
C LEU A 18 -8.56 -13.93 -7.82
N ASN A 19 -9.24 -15.03 -8.14
CA ASN A 19 -10.68 -15.21 -7.93
C ASN A 19 -11.55 -14.17 -8.66
N GLY A 20 -11.10 -13.69 -9.82
CA GLY A 20 -11.78 -12.66 -10.62
C GLY A 20 -11.37 -11.23 -10.28
N PHE A 21 -10.40 -11.03 -9.36
CA PHE A 21 -9.96 -9.71 -8.90
C PHE A 21 -8.52 -9.41 -9.34
N GLY A 22 -8.27 -9.41 -10.65
CA GLY A 22 -6.94 -9.17 -11.23
C GLY A 22 -6.47 -7.69 -11.22
N ASN A 23 -7.21 -6.77 -10.61
CA ASN A 23 -6.90 -5.33 -10.56
C ASN A 23 -5.82 -5.01 -9.51
N VAL A 24 -4.64 -5.59 -9.68
CA VAL A 24 -3.51 -5.42 -8.75
C VAL A 24 -2.93 -4.00 -8.84
N GLY A 25 -2.48 -3.51 -7.69
CA GLY A 25 -1.77 -2.22 -7.58
C GLY A 25 -0.28 -2.35 -7.83
N GLU A 26 0.43 -1.26 -7.57
CA GLU A 26 1.90 -1.15 -7.65
C GLU A 26 2.62 -2.00 -6.60
N GLY A 27 2.04 -2.15 -5.41
CA GLY A 27 2.65 -2.83 -4.28
C GLY A 27 2.65 -4.36 -4.42
N MET A 28 3.84 -4.95 -4.43
CA MET A 28 4.00 -6.40 -4.31
C MET A 28 5.26 -6.77 -3.54
N VAL A 29 5.17 -7.81 -2.72
CA VAL A 29 6.32 -8.33 -1.95
C VAL A 29 6.20 -9.83 -1.73
N ILE A 30 7.34 -10.52 -1.73
CA ILE A 30 7.41 -11.95 -1.43
C ILE A 30 7.94 -12.15 -0.01
N GLN A 31 7.19 -12.90 0.80
CA GLN A 31 7.59 -13.34 2.13
C GLN A 31 7.99 -14.82 2.08
N LEU A 32 9.08 -15.19 2.75
CA LEU A 32 9.27 -16.56 3.23
C LEU A 32 8.61 -16.65 4.61
N ALA A 33 7.38 -17.16 4.66
CA ALA A 33 6.59 -17.23 5.89
C ALA A 33 7.17 -18.27 6.86
N ARG A 34 6.81 -18.13 8.15
CA ARG A 34 7.32 -18.99 9.23
C ARG A 34 6.99 -20.47 9.05
N ASP A 35 5.90 -20.78 8.36
CA ASP A 35 5.47 -22.14 8.04
C ASP A 35 6.13 -22.71 6.76
N GLY A 36 7.07 -21.97 6.16
CA GLY A 36 7.84 -22.38 4.99
C GLY A 36 7.21 -22.02 3.65
N ARG A 37 6.00 -21.43 3.63
CA ARG A 37 5.39 -20.94 2.38
C ARG A 37 6.19 -19.77 1.80
N ARG A 38 6.23 -19.69 0.47
CA ARG A 38 6.59 -18.45 -0.21
C ARG A 38 5.29 -17.74 -0.56
N VAL A 39 5.05 -16.59 0.06
CA VAL A 39 3.79 -15.87 -0.08
C VAL A 39 4.02 -14.61 -0.88
N LEU A 40 3.34 -14.47 -2.02
CA LEU A 40 3.29 -13.24 -2.79
C LEU A 40 2.10 -12.41 -2.27
N TRP A 41 2.39 -11.28 -1.65
CA TRP A 41 1.42 -10.28 -1.24
C TRP A 41 1.22 -9.27 -2.36
N LEU A 42 -0.03 -8.98 -2.70
CA LEU A 42 -0.42 -8.09 -3.79
C LEU A 42 -1.40 -7.04 -3.26
N ALA A 43 -1.08 -5.77 -3.49
CA ALA A 43 -2.00 -4.66 -3.33
C ALA A 43 -3.04 -4.65 -4.46
N HIS A 44 -4.13 -3.91 -4.28
CA HIS A 44 -5.16 -3.72 -5.31
C HIS A 44 -5.34 -2.24 -5.65
N GLU A 45 -5.42 -1.95 -6.94
CA GLU A 45 -5.56 -0.57 -7.45
C GLU A 45 -6.91 0.04 -7.09
N SER A 46 -7.93 -0.78 -6.78
CA SER A 46 -9.25 -0.27 -6.41
C SER A 46 -10.10 -1.32 -5.70
N ALA A 47 -11.12 -0.83 -5.00
CA ALA A 47 -12.19 -1.65 -4.44
C ALA A 47 -12.79 -2.64 -5.47
N PRO A 48 -13.27 -3.81 -5.02
CA PRO A 48 -13.57 -4.14 -3.63
C PRO A 48 -12.40 -4.70 -2.83
N LYS A 49 -11.32 -5.16 -3.47
CA LYS A 49 -10.24 -5.86 -2.77
C LYS A 49 -9.23 -4.91 -2.16
N ASN A 50 -8.73 -5.27 -0.99
CA ASN A 50 -7.67 -4.56 -0.28
C ASN A 50 -6.31 -5.17 -0.62
N LEU A 51 -6.10 -6.43 -0.26
CA LEU A 51 -4.89 -7.19 -0.58
C LEU A 51 -5.21 -8.66 -0.86
N THR A 52 -4.34 -9.30 -1.64
CA THR A 52 -4.38 -10.75 -1.88
C THR A 52 -3.04 -11.38 -1.51
N ALA A 53 -3.08 -12.53 -0.84
CA ALA A 53 -1.92 -13.37 -0.57
C ALA A 53 -2.00 -14.65 -1.40
N LEU A 54 -0.94 -14.95 -2.15
CA LEU A 54 -0.83 -16.19 -2.92
C LEU A 54 0.31 -17.04 -2.35
N ASP A 55 0.04 -18.31 -2.08
CA ASP A 55 1.11 -19.28 -1.97
C ASP A 55 1.70 -19.51 -3.36
N VAL A 56 2.99 -19.21 -3.50
CA VAL A 56 3.81 -19.37 -4.70
C VAL A 56 5.00 -20.30 -4.43
N GLY A 57 4.86 -21.22 -3.46
CA GLY A 57 5.86 -22.25 -3.16
C GLY A 57 6.22 -23.10 -4.38
N ASP A 58 5.22 -23.48 -5.18
CA ASP A 58 5.39 -23.96 -6.57
C ASP A 58 4.89 -22.88 -7.53
N PRO A 59 5.78 -22.18 -8.28
CA PRO A 59 5.40 -21.10 -9.19
C PRO A 59 4.54 -21.57 -10.38
N ARG A 60 4.37 -22.88 -10.58
CA ARG A 60 3.48 -23.46 -11.59
C ARG A 60 2.06 -23.70 -11.08
N LYS A 61 1.84 -23.60 -9.76
CA LYS A 61 0.56 -23.84 -9.10
C LYS A 61 0.29 -22.78 -8.02
N PRO A 62 0.28 -21.48 -8.38
CA PRO A 62 -0.07 -20.44 -7.43
C PRO A 62 -1.50 -20.63 -6.91
N SER A 63 -1.72 -20.37 -5.63
CA SER A 63 -3.05 -20.46 -5.01
C SER A 63 -3.29 -19.31 -4.05
N VAL A 64 -4.46 -18.66 -4.15
CA VAL A 64 -4.87 -17.64 -3.17
C VAL A 64 -5.12 -18.31 -1.81
N ILE A 65 -4.45 -17.80 -0.77
CA ILE A 65 -4.57 -18.27 0.62
C ILE A 65 -5.22 -17.24 1.54
N PHE A 66 -5.25 -15.98 1.13
CA PHE A 66 -5.95 -14.90 1.81
C PHE A 66 -6.36 -13.82 0.81
N GLN A 67 -7.51 -13.20 1.02
CA GLN A 67 -7.97 -12.05 0.25
C GLN A 67 -8.93 -11.24 1.12
N SER A 68 -8.67 -9.93 1.28
CA SER A 68 -9.51 -9.03 2.07
C SER A 68 -10.15 -7.95 1.22
N ASP A 69 -11.16 -7.30 1.79
CA ASP A 69 -11.92 -6.23 1.13
C ASP A 69 -11.55 -4.86 1.71
N LEU A 70 -11.64 -3.84 0.88
CA LEU A 70 -11.56 -2.45 1.30
C LEU A 70 -12.83 -2.05 2.08
N PRO A 71 -12.72 -1.11 3.03
CA PRO A 71 -13.87 -0.62 3.79
C PRO A 71 -15.03 -0.04 2.96
N HIS A 72 -14.73 0.57 1.81
CA HIS A 72 -15.74 1.13 0.90
C HIS A 72 -15.23 1.28 -0.54
N ALA A 73 -16.12 1.59 -1.47
CA ALA A 73 -15.83 1.65 -2.91
C ALA A 73 -15.00 2.89 -3.35
N ASP A 74 -14.97 3.93 -2.53
CA ASP A 74 -14.31 5.21 -2.85
C ASP A 74 -12.89 5.34 -2.30
N MET A 75 -12.15 4.25 -2.34
CA MET A 75 -10.74 4.21 -1.99
C MET A 75 -9.99 3.12 -2.76
N ARG A 76 -8.68 3.13 -2.61
CA ARG A 76 -7.76 2.12 -3.15
C ARG A 76 -6.67 1.78 -2.15
N SER A 77 -6.07 0.62 -2.36
CA SER A 77 -4.93 0.09 -1.62
C SER A 77 -3.77 -0.24 -2.56
N ASN A 78 -3.34 0.77 -3.33
CA ASN A 78 -2.44 0.60 -4.48
C ASN A 78 -1.02 0.14 -4.09
N SER A 79 -0.57 0.41 -2.87
CA SER A 79 0.79 0.14 -2.42
C SER A 79 0.80 -0.67 -1.12
N LEU A 80 1.73 -1.61 -1.02
CA LEU A 80 2.04 -2.37 0.18
C LEU A 80 3.54 -2.66 0.26
N ASP A 81 4.02 -2.92 1.46
CA ASP A 81 5.38 -3.40 1.70
C ASP A 81 5.43 -4.23 3.00
N LEU A 82 6.53 -4.95 3.23
CA LEU A 82 6.68 -5.91 4.32
C LEU A 82 8.04 -5.79 5.01
N ALA A 83 8.02 -5.73 6.35
CA ALA A 83 9.20 -5.87 7.19
C ALA A 83 9.05 -7.06 8.13
N GLY A 84 9.72 -8.17 7.82
CA GLY A 84 9.55 -9.42 8.56
C GLY A 84 8.12 -9.96 8.40
N ASP A 85 7.33 -9.89 9.48
CA ASP A 85 5.90 -10.24 9.49
C ASP A 85 4.98 -9.02 9.57
N LEU A 86 5.53 -7.80 9.47
CA LEU A 86 4.75 -6.57 9.51
C LEU A 86 4.42 -6.12 8.09
N LEU A 87 3.19 -6.37 7.65
CA LEU A 87 2.68 -5.94 6.35
C LEU A 87 1.98 -4.60 6.52
N VAL A 88 2.30 -3.64 5.66
CA VAL A 88 1.67 -2.31 5.63
C VAL A 88 0.99 -2.09 4.30
N VAL A 89 -0.20 -1.49 4.33
CA VAL A 89 -1.02 -1.25 3.13
C VAL A 89 -1.46 0.20 3.10
N ALA A 90 -1.14 0.90 2.02
CA ALA A 90 -1.52 2.29 1.82
C ALA A 90 -3.03 2.39 1.57
N TYR A 91 -3.70 3.32 2.23
CA TYR A 91 -5.12 3.62 2.05
C TYR A 91 -5.24 5.05 1.48
N GLN A 92 -5.70 5.13 0.24
CA GLN A 92 -5.99 6.39 -0.44
C GLN A 92 -7.47 6.50 -0.80
N THR A 93 -8.12 7.59 -0.42
CA THR A 93 -9.51 7.89 -0.76
C THR A 93 -9.60 8.66 -2.08
N LYS A 94 -10.74 8.56 -2.77
CA LYS A 94 -10.98 9.30 -4.03
C LYS A 94 -11.07 10.82 -3.81
N ALA A 95 -11.61 11.25 -2.67
CA ALA A 95 -11.76 12.65 -2.31
C ALA A 95 -11.11 12.96 -0.95
N VAL A 96 -10.80 14.23 -0.73
CA VAL A 96 -10.27 14.73 0.55
C VAL A 96 -11.33 14.64 1.64
N GLY A 97 -10.89 14.53 2.90
CA GLY A 97 -11.79 14.50 4.06
C GLY A 97 -12.51 13.16 4.29
N MET A 98 -12.27 12.16 3.44
CA MET A 98 -12.84 10.83 3.59
C MET A 98 -12.01 9.96 4.54
N GLN A 99 -12.66 8.94 5.11
CA GLN A 99 -12.06 7.97 6.03
C GLN A 99 -12.56 6.55 5.73
N PRO A 100 -11.73 5.52 5.95
CA PRO A 100 -10.36 5.61 6.47
C PRO A 100 -9.33 5.98 5.39
N ALA A 101 -8.30 6.74 5.76
CA ALA A 101 -7.21 7.18 4.88
C ALA A 101 -5.88 7.16 5.65
N GLY A 102 -4.81 6.63 5.07
CA GLY A 102 -3.52 6.47 5.75
C GLY A 102 -2.87 5.11 5.52
N VAL A 103 -2.46 4.41 6.56
CA VAL A 103 -1.78 3.10 6.44
C VAL A 103 -2.41 2.08 7.37
N GLU A 104 -2.88 0.98 6.80
CA GLU A 104 -3.31 -0.19 7.55
C GLU A 104 -2.12 -1.12 7.82
N ILE A 105 -2.03 -1.65 9.05
CA ILE A 105 -0.85 -2.38 9.52
C ILE A 105 -1.29 -3.76 10.02
N PHE A 106 -0.67 -4.81 9.48
CA PHE A 106 -0.97 -6.20 9.78
C PHE A 106 0.24 -6.95 10.32
N ASP A 107 0.00 -7.83 11.30
CA ASP A 107 0.83 -8.98 11.59
C ASP A 107 0.41 -10.14 10.66
N VAL A 108 1.36 -10.62 9.86
CA VAL A 108 1.20 -11.71 8.89
C VAL A 108 2.11 -12.91 9.20
N ALA A 109 2.42 -13.13 10.48
CA ALA A 109 3.16 -14.33 10.90
C ALA A 109 2.45 -15.64 10.52
N ASP A 110 1.10 -15.62 10.53
CA ASP A 110 0.25 -16.60 9.83
C ASP A 110 -0.33 -15.93 8.57
N PRO A 111 0.20 -16.24 7.38
CA PRO A 111 -0.22 -15.58 6.14
C PRO A 111 -1.66 -15.95 5.71
N THR A 112 -2.25 -17.00 6.30
CA THR A 112 -3.65 -17.38 6.04
C THR A 112 -4.63 -16.62 6.93
N ARG A 113 -4.14 -16.02 8.01
CA ARG A 113 -4.93 -15.26 8.99
C ARG A 113 -4.24 -13.96 9.42
N PRO A 114 -3.99 -13.01 8.49
CA PRO A 114 -3.50 -11.68 8.83
C PRO A 114 -4.32 -11.02 9.93
N LYS A 115 -3.63 -10.37 10.87
CA LYS A 115 -4.25 -9.65 11.98
C LYS A 115 -3.91 -8.18 11.88
N ARG A 116 -4.91 -7.31 11.79
CA ARG A 116 -4.68 -5.86 11.91
C ARG A 116 -4.15 -5.57 13.30
N VAL A 117 -2.98 -4.95 13.39
CA VAL A 117 -2.31 -4.58 14.65
C VAL A 117 -2.29 -3.06 14.87
N GLY A 118 -2.56 -2.27 13.83
CA GLY A 118 -2.59 -0.83 13.94
C GLY A 118 -3.17 -0.14 12.71
N PHE A 119 -3.25 1.18 12.80
CA PHE A 119 -3.58 2.05 11.69
C PHE A 119 -2.94 3.41 11.93
N PHE A 120 -2.22 3.92 10.93
CA PHE A 120 -1.72 5.28 10.93
C PHE A 120 -2.73 6.16 10.20
N ASP A 121 -3.43 7.01 10.95
CA ASP A 121 -4.43 7.91 10.38
C ASP A 121 -3.74 9.09 9.68
N ALA A 122 -4.03 9.24 8.40
CA ALA A 122 -3.58 10.35 7.58
C ALA A 122 -4.77 11.11 6.96
N SER A 123 -5.98 10.91 7.46
CA SER A 123 -7.16 11.66 7.03
C SER A 123 -7.09 13.13 7.42
N GLY A 124 -7.91 13.95 6.76
CA GLY A 124 -7.90 15.40 6.97
C GLY A 124 -8.70 16.14 5.90
N PRO A 125 -9.05 17.41 6.14
CA PRO A 125 -9.90 18.20 5.23
C PRO A 125 -9.27 18.38 3.84
N HIS A 126 -7.94 18.31 3.74
CA HIS A 126 -7.20 18.42 2.48
C HIS A 126 -6.45 17.13 2.13
N SER A 127 -6.69 16.02 2.82
CA SER A 127 -5.93 14.78 2.65
C SER A 127 -6.76 13.71 1.98
N ARG A 128 -6.16 13.03 0.99
CA ARG A 128 -6.63 11.75 0.44
C ARG A 128 -5.97 10.52 1.10
N GLY A 129 -5.12 10.70 2.11
CA GLY A 129 -4.35 9.61 2.71
C GLY A 129 -3.06 9.27 1.95
N THR A 130 -2.65 8.01 2.02
CA THR A 130 -1.34 7.55 1.56
C THR A 130 -1.44 6.90 0.18
N HIS A 131 -0.63 7.36 -0.77
CA HIS A 131 -0.55 6.79 -2.12
C HIS A 131 0.43 5.62 -2.22
N HIS A 132 1.65 5.84 -1.71
CA HIS A 132 2.79 4.94 -1.87
C HIS A 132 3.55 4.85 -0.56
N LEU A 133 4.10 3.67 -0.26
CA LEU A 133 4.87 3.43 0.95
C LEU A 133 6.01 2.42 0.73
N TRP A 134 7.05 2.48 1.57
CA TRP A 134 8.12 1.48 1.61
C TRP A 134 8.88 1.50 2.93
N PHE A 135 9.44 0.37 3.31
CA PHE A 135 10.40 0.24 4.40
C PHE A 135 11.84 0.45 3.93
N VAL A 136 12.68 1.00 4.80
CA VAL A 136 14.13 1.11 4.54
C VAL A 136 14.93 0.23 5.50
N ASP A 137 14.62 0.26 6.78
CA ASP A 137 15.36 -0.39 7.87
C ASP A 137 14.50 -1.42 8.65
N GLY A 138 13.30 -1.70 8.15
CA GLY A 138 12.31 -2.58 8.77
C GLY A 138 11.58 -1.99 9.98
N GLN A 139 11.81 -0.72 10.32
CA GLN A 139 11.17 -0.04 11.47
C GLN A 139 10.61 1.33 11.09
N THR A 140 11.21 2.00 10.12
CA THR A 140 10.81 3.28 9.57
C THR A 140 10.08 3.06 8.25
N LEU A 141 8.82 3.48 8.22
CA LEU A 141 8.00 3.52 7.02
C LEU A 141 8.09 4.90 6.38
N HIS A 142 8.38 4.95 5.09
CA HIS A 142 8.33 6.18 4.31
C HIS A 142 7.10 6.18 3.42
N ILE A 143 6.41 7.32 3.37
CA ILE A 143 5.11 7.41 2.71
C ILE A 143 4.98 8.71 1.89
N ALA A 144 4.31 8.62 0.75
CA ALA A 144 3.73 9.76 0.05
C ALA A 144 2.28 9.91 0.52
N SER A 145 2.00 10.89 1.38
CA SER A 145 0.73 10.96 2.08
C SER A 145 0.32 12.39 2.44
N GLY A 146 -0.99 12.63 2.45
CA GLY A 146 -1.53 13.82 3.10
C GLY A 146 -1.49 13.70 4.62
N ALA A 147 -1.90 14.77 5.30
CA ALA A 147 -1.98 14.86 6.76
C ALA A 147 -3.12 15.81 7.17
N ALA A 148 -3.62 15.68 8.41
CA ALA A 148 -4.71 16.49 8.93
C ALA A 148 -4.40 18.00 8.98
N ASP A 149 -3.13 18.34 9.19
CA ASP A 149 -2.60 19.70 9.39
C ASP A 149 -1.85 20.25 8.16
N PHE A 150 -1.95 19.56 7.02
CA PHE A 150 -1.31 19.95 5.77
C PHE A 150 -2.35 20.50 4.79
N GLN A 151 -2.28 21.81 4.52
CA GLN A 151 -3.08 22.48 3.51
C GLN A 151 -2.18 22.86 2.33
N PRO A 152 -2.31 22.21 1.17
CA PRO A 152 -1.56 22.60 -0.01
C PRO A 152 -2.18 23.84 -0.68
N ARG A 153 -1.36 24.64 -1.36
CA ARG A 153 -1.82 25.74 -2.22
C ARG A 153 -2.46 25.24 -3.51
N ASN A 154 -1.95 24.12 -4.04
CA ASN A 154 -2.54 23.41 -5.17
C ASN A 154 -3.12 22.08 -4.70
N PRO A 155 -4.38 21.74 -5.03
CA PRO A 155 -4.99 20.46 -4.64
C PRO A 155 -4.21 19.21 -5.06
N LYS A 156 -3.27 19.31 -6.02
CA LYS A 156 -2.42 18.19 -6.47
C LYS A 156 -1.19 17.94 -5.61
N ASP A 157 -0.87 18.85 -4.70
CA ASP A 157 0.28 18.75 -3.79
C ASP A 157 -0.10 18.19 -2.42
N ASP A 158 -1.29 17.60 -2.29
CA ASP A 158 -1.86 17.11 -1.02
C ASP A 158 -1.12 15.91 -0.41
N GLN A 159 -0.15 15.32 -1.13
CA GLN A 159 0.58 14.15 -0.69
C GLN A 159 2.08 14.44 -0.63
N CYS A 160 2.54 14.93 0.52
CA CYS A 160 3.94 15.19 0.81
C CYS A 160 4.68 13.92 1.28
N TYR A 161 6.01 14.00 1.37
CA TYR A 161 6.80 12.93 1.96
C TYR A 161 6.68 12.96 3.48
N ARG A 162 6.40 11.82 4.10
CA ARG A 162 6.40 11.63 5.56
C ARG A 162 7.17 10.36 5.93
N SER A 163 7.75 10.34 7.12
CA SER A 163 8.36 9.16 7.73
C SER A 163 7.66 8.83 9.04
N VAL A 164 7.41 7.54 9.26
CA VAL A 164 6.62 7.00 10.37
C VAL A 164 7.41 5.90 11.06
N ASP A 165 7.58 6.02 12.37
CA ASP A 165 8.15 4.99 13.23
C ASP A 165 7.10 3.91 13.54
N LEU A 166 7.43 2.66 13.20
CA LEU A 166 6.63 1.47 13.40
C LEU A 166 7.25 0.47 14.40
N ARG A 167 8.20 0.89 15.25
CA ARG A 167 8.72 0.05 16.35
C ARG A 167 7.62 -0.44 17.28
N ASN A 168 6.58 0.37 17.47
CA ASN A 168 5.31 -0.07 18.04
C ASN A 168 4.19 0.06 17.00
N PRO A 169 3.85 -1.00 16.25
CA PRO A 169 2.89 -0.92 15.16
C PRO A 169 1.46 -0.62 15.63
N ALA A 170 1.13 -0.84 16.90
CA ALA A 170 -0.15 -0.46 17.49
C ALA A 170 -0.24 1.05 17.80
N LYS A 171 0.89 1.77 17.77
CA LYS A 171 0.97 3.20 18.00
C LYS A 171 2.00 3.82 17.03
N PRO A 172 1.71 3.83 15.72
CA PRO A 172 2.59 4.43 14.73
C PRO A 172 2.73 5.94 14.99
N VAL A 173 3.95 6.47 14.85
CA VAL A 173 4.24 7.89 15.13
C VAL A 173 4.98 8.51 13.96
N GLU A 174 4.50 9.65 13.47
CA GLU A 174 5.27 10.42 12.49
C GLU A 174 6.55 10.98 13.14
N ILE A 175 7.69 10.76 12.50
CA ILE A 175 9.00 11.22 12.98
C ILE A 175 9.63 12.28 12.07
N GLY A 176 9.03 12.54 10.91
CA GLY A 176 9.48 13.58 10.00
C GLY A 176 8.57 13.71 8.80
N ARG A 177 8.67 14.87 8.14
CA ARG A 177 8.02 15.13 6.86
C ARG A 177 8.80 16.17 6.06
N TRP A 178 8.59 16.18 4.76
CA TRP A 178 9.14 17.18 3.85
C TRP A 178 8.17 17.43 2.70
N TRP A 179 8.07 18.70 2.31
CA TRP A 179 7.37 19.14 1.11
C TRP A 179 8.24 20.14 0.36
N LEU A 180 7.98 20.29 -0.94
CA LEU A 180 8.65 21.30 -1.76
C LEU A 180 8.25 22.70 -1.25
N PRO A 181 9.19 23.58 -0.85
CA PRO A 181 8.83 24.92 -0.39
C PRO A 181 8.01 25.69 -1.41
N GLY A 182 7.00 26.40 -0.92
CA GLY A 182 6.06 27.17 -1.74
C GLY A 182 4.81 26.38 -2.15
N THR A 183 4.70 25.10 -1.79
CA THR A 183 3.51 24.27 -2.07
C THR A 183 2.52 24.20 -0.91
N ARG A 184 2.91 24.59 0.31
CA ARG A 184 2.01 24.62 1.47
C ARG A 184 1.53 26.05 1.77
N GLU A 185 0.29 26.17 2.21
CA GLU A 185 -0.20 27.42 2.79
C GLU A 185 0.68 27.86 3.97
N GLY A 186 1.05 29.13 3.97
CA GLY A 186 1.96 29.72 4.96
C GLY A 186 3.46 29.62 4.64
N ASP A 187 3.87 28.92 3.57
CA ASP A 187 5.29 28.96 3.13
C ASP A 187 5.70 30.39 2.73
N ALA A 188 6.96 30.77 2.95
CA ALA A 188 7.46 32.10 2.57
C ALA A 188 7.80 32.16 1.07
N GLU A 189 8.16 31.02 0.49
CA GLU A 189 8.55 30.86 -0.90
C GLU A 189 7.34 31.01 -1.85
N PRO A 190 7.54 31.54 -3.07
CA PRO A 190 6.52 31.53 -4.10
C PRO A 190 6.20 30.10 -4.54
N ALA A 191 5.04 29.91 -5.16
CA ALA A 191 4.71 28.62 -5.78
C ALA A 191 5.77 28.23 -6.84
N PRO A 192 6.17 26.96 -6.92
CA PRO A 192 7.03 26.46 -7.99
C PRO A 192 6.43 26.76 -9.38
N VAL A 193 7.29 27.07 -10.35
CA VAL A 193 6.94 27.31 -11.76
C VAL A 193 6.93 26.04 -12.58
#